data_AF-A0AAE0VGZ6-F1
#
_entry.id   AF-A0AAE0VGZ6-F1
#
_cell.length_a   1.000
_cell.length_b   1.000
_cell.length_c   1.000
_cell.angle_alpha   90.00
_cell.angle_beta   90.00
_cell.angle_gamma   90.00
#
_symmetry.space_group_name_H-M   'P 1'
#
loop_
_entity.id
_entity.type
_entity.pdbx_description
1 polymer ?
#
loop_
_entity_poly.entity_id
_entity_poly.type
_entity_poly.pdbx_seq_one_letter_code
_entity_poly.pdbx_strand_id
1 'polypeptide(L)'
;MTIQDDLQISTEGDALKLVGAVDIASLSNPDSVRGTVHILQQTSKITEVFCDKNRSITDISDPRLSMLHDVLNIFNNWEKTVSESTLLVPGKHLMSKETRGDLNSSLMGFISLCHENVGIGRAISPVVINSDLIENFCQQRGVKKGLNTKPTIQQYGPSVSSICLQQTTVSSKSNSIVKASFFTATVPCALNAKSKSGSKT
;
A
#
# COMPACT_ATOMS: atom_id res chain seq x y z
N MET A 1 -24.39 12.41 -5.66
CA MET A 1 -23.57 11.95 -4.52
C MET A 1 -22.42 11.16 -5.12
N THR A 2 -21.32 11.85 -5.37
CA THR A 2 -20.16 11.32 -6.12
C THR A 2 -19.14 10.85 -5.11
N ILE A 3 -18.63 9.63 -5.29
CA ILE A 3 -17.64 8.95 -4.44
C ILE A 3 -16.28 9.71 -4.38
N GLN A 4 -16.17 10.85 -5.08
CA GLN A 4 -14.97 11.70 -5.10
C GLN A 4 -14.88 12.68 -3.92
N ASP A 5 -15.96 12.88 -3.16
CA ASP A 5 -15.96 13.84 -2.04
C ASP A 5 -15.36 13.26 -0.74
N ASP A 6 -15.08 11.95 -0.70
CA ASP A 6 -14.61 11.23 0.51
C ASP A 6 -13.08 10.97 0.55
N LEU A 7 -12.32 11.43 -0.43
CA LEU A 7 -10.84 11.34 -0.43
C LEU A 7 -10.20 12.73 -0.36
N GLN A 8 -10.28 13.36 0.82
CA GLN A 8 -9.36 14.43 1.16
C GLN A 8 -8.00 13.82 1.52
N ILE A 9 -7.20 13.50 0.51
CA ILE A 9 -5.77 13.27 0.71
C ILE A 9 -5.18 14.62 1.13
N SER A 10 -4.80 14.75 2.39
CA SER A 10 -4.13 15.93 2.93
C SER A 10 -2.92 16.26 2.06
N THR A 11 -3.01 17.38 1.34
CA THR A 11 -1.95 17.89 0.45
C THR A 11 -0.89 18.69 1.22
N GLU A 12 -1.04 18.84 2.54
CA GLU A 12 -0.19 19.69 3.36
C GLU A 12 0.77 18.92 4.26
N GLY A 13 1.73 18.19 3.66
CA GLY A 13 2.99 17.85 4.34
C GLY A 13 2.84 17.33 5.78
N ASP A 14 1.89 16.43 6.01
CA ASP A 14 1.53 15.95 7.36
C ASP A 14 2.75 15.40 8.10
N ALA A 15 3.65 14.72 7.38
CA ALA A 15 4.91 14.20 7.91
C ALA A 15 5.86 15.29 8.46
N LEU A 16 5.86 16.50 7.88
CA LEU A 16 6.71 17.61 8.34
C LEU A 16 6.09 18.34 9.55
N LYS A 17 4.76 18.41 9.63
CA LYS A 17 4.07 18.95 10.82
C LYS A 17 4.19 18.01 12.02
N LEU A 18 4.24 16.69 11.76
CA LEU A 18 4.55 15.63 12.73
C LEU A 18 5.96 15.66 13.33
N VAL A 19 6.89 16.34 12.68
CA VAL A 19 8.28 16.44 13.12
C VAL A 19 8.44 17.51 14.22
N GLY A 20 7.67 18.61 14.16
CA GLY A 20 7.67 19.63 15.22
C GLY A 20 6.80 19.30 16.44
N ALA A 21 6.18 18.13 16.43
CA ALA A 21 5.00 17.77 17.19
C ALA A 21 5.27 16.82 18.37
N VAL A 22 6.24 15.93 18.19
CA VAL A 22 6.81 15.12 19.29
C VAL A 22 7.58 16.02 20.28
N ASP A 23 7.79 17.27 19.91
CA ASP A 23 8.82 18.18 20.45
C ASP A 23 8.38 19.04 21.65
N ILE A 24 7.08 19.17 21.96
CA ILE A 24 6.63 20.10 23.02
C ILE A 24 6.34 19.38 24.36
N ALA A 25 6.91 18.20 24.58
CA ALA A 25 7.02 17.62 25.93
C ALA A 25 8.34 17.97 26.64
N SER A 26 9.33 18.58 25.96
CA SER A 26 10.60 18.95 26.59
C SER A 26 11.37 19.99 25.76
N LEU A 27 11.49 21.23 26.27
CA LEU A 27 12.20 22.33 25.64
C LEU A 27 13.72 22.05 25.47
N SER A 28 14.21 21.97 24.23
CA SER A 28 15.42 22.61 23.66
C SER A 28 15.97 21.80 22.46
N ASN A 29 16.63 22.49 21.52
CA ASN A 29 16.80 22.12 20.10
C ASN A 29 17.83 20.99 19.72
N PRO A 30 18.23 20.06 20.60
CA PRO A 30 18.71 18.73 20.17
C PRO A 30 17.69 17.59 20.31
N ASP A 31 16.58 17.79 21.03
CA ASP A 31 15.58 16.75 21.30
C ASP A 31 14.53 16.59 20.17
N SER A 32 14.36 17.61 19.34
CA SER A 32 13.59 17.60 18.09
C SER A 32 14.00 16.47 17.14
N VAL A 33 15.32 16.35 16.96
CA VAL A 33 15.95 15.30 16.16
C VAL A 33 15.68 13.95 16.81
N ARG A 34 15.70 13.86 18.14
CA ARG A 34 15.45 12.62 18.88
C ARG A 34 14.01 12.14 18.76
N GLY A 35 13.03 13.04 18.85
CA GLY A 35 11.61 12.73 18.63
C GLY A 35 11.34 12.23 17.21
N THR A 36 11.95 12.89 16.23
CA THR A 36 11.90 12.48 14.82
C THR A 36 12.51 11.10 14.60
N VAL A 37 13.72 10.89 15.13
CA VAL A 37 14.40 9.59 15.07
C VAL A 37 13.55 8.51 15.74
N HIS A 38 12.87 8.81 16.84
CA HIS A 38 12.01 7.85 17.52
C HIS A 38 10.81 7.43 16.67
N ILE A 39 10.12 8.38 16.02
CA ILE A 39 9.04 8.05 15.07
C ILE A 39 9.59 7.20 13.92
N LEU A 40 10.70 7.63 13.31
CA LEU A 40 11.32 6.90 12.19
C LEU A 40 11.73 5.47 12.58
N GLN A 41 12.20 5.27 13.80
CA GLN A 41 12.49 3.95 14.34
C GLN A 41 11.22 3.09 14.45
N GLN A 42 10.12 3.64 14.96
CA GLN A 42 8.88 2.87 15.08
C GLN A 42 8.27 2.55 13.72
N THR A 43 8.25 3.52 12.78
CA THR A 43 7.74 3.28 11.43
C THR A 43 8.63 2.33 10.63
N SER A 44 9.95 2.35 10.83
CA SER A 44 10.86 1.38 10.22
C SER A 44 10.53 -0.05 10.63
N LYS A 45 10.13 -0.30 11.88
CA LYS A 45 9.70 -1.64 12.35
C LYS A 45 8.43 -2.10 11.65
N ILE A 46 7.48 -1.18 11.40
CA ILE A 46 6.26 -1.50 10.64
C ILE A 46 6.67 -1.93 9.22
N THR A 47 7.49 -1.13 8.55
CA THR A 47 7.99 -1.43 7.19
C THR A 47 8.75 -2.76 7.15
N GLU A 48 9.57 -3.06 8.15
CA GLU A 48 10.28 -4.33 8.24
C GLU A 48 9.33 -5.54 8.20
N VAL A 49 8.17 -5.46 8.85
CA VAL A 49 7.19 -6.56 8.83
C VAL A 49 6.44 -6.61 7.51
N PHE A 50 5.90 -5.48 7.04
CA PHE A 50 4.99 -5.47 5.89
C PHE A 50 5.70 -5.54 4.53
N CYS A 51 6.99 -5.18 4.46
CA CYS A 51 7.75 -5.23 3.22
C CYS A 51 8.67 -6.47 3.09
N ASP A 52 8.70 -7.35 4.10
CA ASP A 52 9.47 -8.60 4.02
C ASP A 52 8.79 -9.60 3.08
N LYS A 53 9.36 -9.75 1.88
CA LYS A 53 8.87 -10.64 0.83
C LYS A 53 9.13 -12.12 1.10
N ASN A 54 10.10 -12.43 1.96
CA ASN A 54 10.66 -13.77 2.08
C ASN A 54 10.19 -14.49 3.35
N ARG A 55 9.61 -13.78 4.32
CA ARG A 55 9.21 -14.37 5.61
C ARG A 55 7.72 -14.26 5.88
N SER A 56 7.01 -15.36 5.68
CA SER A 56 5.65 -15.52 6.21
C SER A 56 5.66 -15.68 7.73
N ILE A 57 4.56 -15.31 8.38
CA ILE A 57 4.27 -15.61 9.78
C ILE A 57 3.58 -16.97 9.83
N THR A 58 4.20 -17.91 10.52
CA THR A 58 3.74 -19.32 10.63
C THR A 58 3.45 -19.75 12.06
N ASP A 59 3.83 -18.92 13.04
CA ASP A 59 3.62 -19.16 14.46
C ASP A 59 3.01 -17.91 15.08
N ILE A 60 2.08 -18.09 16.01
CA ILE A 60 1.47 -16.98 16.74
C ILE A 60 2.44 -16.36 17.76
N SER A 61 3.46 -17.12 18.13
CA SER A 61 4.56 -16.65 18.98
C SER A 61 5.62 -15.88 18.18
N ASP A 62 5.37 -15.54 16.92
CA ASP A 62 6.32 -14.80 16.09
C ASP A 62 6.61 -13.42 16.72
N PRO A 63 7.89 -13.10 16.98
CA PRO A 63 8.27 -11.87 17.68
C PRO A 63 7.83 -10.60 16.93
N ARG A 64 7.60 -10.69 15.62
CA ARG A 64 7.09 -9.57 14.81
C ARG A 64 5.70 -9.14 15.27
N LEU A 65 4.85 -10.06 15.73
CA LEU A 65 3.51 -9.73 16.21
C LEU A 65 3.57 -8.93 17.51
N SER A 66 4.41 -9.36 18.46
CA SER A 66 4.66 -8.59 19.70
C SER A 66 5.26 -7.22 19.38
N MET A 67 6.21 -7.15 18.44
CA MET A 67 6.80 -5.89 18.02
C MET A 67 5.77 -4.91 17.43
N LEU A 68 4.84 -5.39 16.59
CA LEU A 68 3.76 -4.55 16.06
C LEU A 68 2.83 -4.04 17.16
N HIS A 69 2.52 -4.89 18.14
CA HIS A 69 1.72 -4.51 19.29
C HIS A 69 2.41 -3.43 20.15
N ASP A 70 3.73 -3.55 20.37
CA ASP A 70 4.51 -2.55 21.11
C ASP A 70 4.56 -1.22 20.37
N VAL A 71 4.76 -1.25 19.05
CA VAL A 71 4.73 -0.05 18.20
C VAL A 71 3.37 0.64 18.30
N LEU A 72 2.28 -0.11 18.21
CA LEU A 72 0.93 0.42 18.35
C LEU A 72 0.72 1.10 19.71
N ASN A 73 1.17 0.46 20.80
CA ASN A 73 1.09 1.03 22.14
C ASN A 73 1.87 2.34 22.27
N ILE A 74 3.03 2.44 21.63
CA ILE A 74 3.80 3.70 21.59
C ILE A 74 2.99 4.81 20.92
N PHE A 75 2.38 4.54 19.76
CA PHE A 75 1.57 5.54 19.06
C PHE A 75 0.32 5.95 19.87
N ASN A 76 -0.36 4.99 20.50
CA ASN A 76 -1.54 5.28 21.34
C ASN A 76 -1.17 6.05 22.61
N ASN A 77 -0.06 5.72 23.26
CA ASN A 77 0.44 6.45 24.41
C ASN A 77 0.87 7.88 24.04
N TRP A 78 1.49 8.04 22.86
CA TRP A 78 1.85 9.35 22.36
C TRP A 78 0.62 10.21 22.07
N GLU A 79 -0.40 9.65 21.42
CA GLU A 79 -1.70 10.32 21.22
C GLU A 79 -2.33 10.76 22.53
N LYS A 80 -2.35 9.86 23.52
CA LYS A 80 -2.87 10.15 24.86
C LYS A 80 -2.10 11.29 25.52
N THR A 81 -0.78 11.25 25.47
CA THR A 81 0.10 12.28 26.04
C THR A 81 -0.15 13.65 25.41
N VAL A 82 -0.33 13.70 24.10
CA VAL A 82 -0.65 14.94 23.39
C VAL A 82 -2.06 15.44 23.73
N SER A 83 -3.02 14.53 23.88
CA SER A 83 -4.42 14.88 24.17
C SER A 83 -4.62 15.36 25.61
N GLU A 84 -3.85 14.85 26.57
CA GLU A 84 -3.93 15.20 27.99
C GLU A 84 -3.06 16.42 28.35
N SER A 85 -2.13 16.82 27.48
CA SER A 85 -1.24 17.95 27.72
C SER A 85 -1.93 19.29 27.49
N THR A 86 -1.76 20.21 28.43
CA THR A 86 -2.21 21.60 28.31
C THR A 86 -1.31 22.44 27.42
N LEU A 87 -0.11 21.94 27.08
CA LEU A 87 0.89 22.64 26.27
C LEU A 87 0.85 22.23 24.80
N LEU A 88 0.28 21.06 24.50
CA LEU A 88 0.27 20.48 23.16
C LEU A 88 -1.07 20.71 22.47
N VAL A 89 -1.01 21.07 21.19
CA VAL A 89 -2.21 21.26 20.36
C VAL A 89 -2.34 20.06 19.42
N PRO A 90 -3.35 19.18 19.56
CA PRO A 90 -3.47 17.95 18.77
C PRO A 90 -3.32 18.13 17.26
N GLY A 91 -3.97 19.13 16.66
CA GLY A 91 -3.89 19.39 15.21
C GLY A 91 -2.51 19.85 14.70
N LYS A 92 -1.60 20.22 15.60
CA LYS A 92 -0.20 20.51 15.28
C LYS A 92 0.74 19.41 15.72
N HIS A 93 0.33 18.60 16.69
CA HIS A 93 1.21 17.67 17.41
C HIS A 93 0.92 16.19 17.15
N LEU A 94 -0.08 15.89 16.31
CA LEU A 94 -0.46 14.54 15.93
C LEU A 94 -0.65 14.43 14.42
N MET A 95 -0.61 13.17 13.97
CA MET A 95 -1.08 12.76 12.65
C MET A 95 -2.55 13.13 12.52
N SER A 96 -3.02 13.29 11.27
CA SER A 96 -4.45 13.39 10.99
C SER A 96 -5.19 12.23 11.66
N LYS A 97 -6.44 12.49 12.08
CA LYS A 97 -7.24 11.49 12.79
C LYS A 97 -7.43 10.24 11.92
N GLU A 98 -7.54 10.45 10.63
CA GLU A 98 -7.63 9.45 9.56
C GLU A 98 -6.39 8.56 9.57
N THR A 99 -5.20 9.15 9.45
CA THR A 99 -3.93 8.39 9.48
C THR A 99 -3.76 7.59 10.76
N ARG A 100 -4.16 8.16 11.91
CA ARG A 100 -4.10 7.45 13.20
C ARG A 100 -5.08 6.29 13.28
N GLY A 101 -6.28 6.47 12.74
CA GLY A 101 -7.29 5.43 12.61
C GLY A 101 -6.83 4.31 11.68
N ASP A 102 -6.26 4.66 10.53
CA ASP A 102 -5.71 3.72 9.56
C ASP A 102 -4.54 2.93 10.13
N LEU A 103 -3.61 3.59 10.84
CA LEU A 103 -2.50 2.93 11.52
C LEU A 103 -2.99 1.95 12.59
N ASN A 104 -3.91 2.38 13.46
CA ASN A 104 -4.47 1.52 14.50
C ASN A 104 -5.19 0.30 13.91
N SER A 105 -6.10 0.54 12.96
CA SER A 105 -6.90 -0.51 12.34
C SER A 105 -6.06 -1.47 11.51
N SER A 106 -5.04 -0.99 10.80
CA SER A 106 -4.13 -1.84 10.02
C SER A 106 -3.29 -2.75 10.90
N LEU A 107 -2.69 -2.21 11.97
CA LEU A 107 -1.85 -2.99 12.88
C LEU A 107 -2.68 -4.00 13.68
N MET A 108 -3.78 -3.56 14.31
CA MET A 108 -4.66 -4.46 15.07
C MET A 108 -5.36 -5.49 14.18
N GLY A 109 -5.80 -5.07 12.99
CA GLY A 109 -6.44 -5.95 12.02
C GLY A 109 -5.48 -7.03 11.55
N PHE A 110 -4.23 -6.68 11.26
CA PHE A 110 -3.21 -7.65 10.88
C PHE A 110 -2.87 -8.64 11.99
N ILE A 111 -2.69 -8.16 13.24
CA ILE A 111 -2.44 -9.03 14.40
C ILE A 111 -3.62 -10.00 14.57
N SER A 112 -4.85 -9.51 14.54
CA SER A 112 -6.06 -10.34 14.67
C SER A 112 -6.15 -11.37 13.54
N LEU A 113 -5.86 -10.97 12.30
CA LEU A 113 -5.82 -11.87 11.14
C LEU A 113 -4.81 -13.01 11.34
N CYS A 114 -3.65 -12.71 11.94
CA CYS A 114 -2.65 -13.70 12.30
C CYS A 114 -3.15 -14.66 13.37
N HIS A 115 -3.79 -14.19 14.44
CA HIS A 115 -4.40 -15.06 15.46
C HIS A 115 -5.39 -16.06 14.86
N GLU A 116 -6.28 -15.60 13.98
CA GLU A 116 -7.31 -16.46 13.38
C GLU A 116 -6.76 -17.50 12.40
N ASN A 117 -5.77 -17.13 11.58
CA ASN A 117 -5.27 -18.02 10.51
C ASN A 117 -4.06 -18.84 10.94
N VAL A 118 -3.12 -18.25 11.68
CA VAL A 118 -1.92 -18.94 12.13
C VAL A 118 -2.27 -19.96 13.21
N GLY A 119 -3.26 -19.66 14.06
CA GLY A 119 -3.76 -20.59 15.08
C GLY A 119 -4.30 -21.91 14.51
N ILE A 120 -4.73 -21.92 13.24
CA ILE A 120 -5.20 -23.12 12.52
C ILE A 120 -4.14 -23.70 11.56
N GLY A 121 -2.88 -23.25 11.65
CA GLY A 121 -1.75 -23.76 10.88
C GLY A 121 -1.57 -23.16 9.49
N ARG A 122 -2.20 -22.00 9.18
CA ARG A 122 -1.99 -21.29 7.91
C ARG A 122 -0.88 -20.26 8.04
N ALA A 123 -0.03 -20.17 7.03
CA ALA A 123 0.98 -19.13 6.94
C ALA A 123 0.39 -17.85 6.33
N ILE A 124 0.73 -16.69 6.89
CA ILE A 124 0.38 -15.38 6.32
C ILE A 124 1.65 -14.67 5.88
N SER A 125 1.67 -14.20 4.63
CA SER A 125 2.74 -13.33 4.14
C SER A 125 2.30 -11.86 4.25
N PRO A 126 2.93 -11.02 5.09
CA PRO A 126 2.51 -9.63 5.27
C PRO A 126 2.49 -8.83 3.96
N VAL A 127 3.44 -9.10 3.06
CA VAL A 127 3.60 -8.37 1.80
C VAL A 127 2.46 -8.57 0.81
N VAL A 128 1.59 -9.57 0.98
CA VAL A 128 0.47 -9.80 0.05
C VAL A 128 -0.81 -9.11 0.50
N ILE A 129 -0.79 -8.51 1.70
CA ILE A 129 -1.93 -7.79 2.27
C ILE A 129 -1.96 -6.34 1.76
N ASN A 130 -0.81 -5.82 1.33
CA ASN A 130 -0.73 -4.46 0.80
C ASN A 130 -1.41 -4.34 -0.59
N SER A 131 -1.76 -3.10 -0.94
CA SER A 131 -2.31 -2.79 -2.25
C SER A 131 -1.26 -2.75 -3.35
N ASP A 132 0.04 -2.89 -3.05
CA ASP A 132 1.13 -2.79 -4.03
C ASP A 132 0.93 -3.69 -5.26
N LEU A 133 0.39 -4.90 -5.06
CA LEU A 133 0.08 -5.81 -6.16
C LEU A 133 -0.97 -5.23 -7.11
N ILE A 134 -1.98 -4.57 -6.54
CA ILE A 134 -3.02 -3.86 -7.29
C ILE A 134 -2.44 -2.57 -7.88
N GLU A 135 -1.57 -1.84 -7.19
CA GLU A 135 -0.97 -0.59 -7.69
C GLU A 135 0.02 -0.81 -8.84
N ASN A 136 0.60 -2.01 -8.93
CA ASN A 136 1.34 -2.47 -10.09
C ASN A 136 0.48 -2.53 -11.38
N PHE A 137 -0.81 -2.21 -11.29
CA PHE A 137 -1.67 -1.78 -12.38
C PHE A 137 -1.08 -0.72 -13.32
N CYS A 138 -0.05 0.02 -12.89
CA CYS A 138 0.74 0.86 -13.80
C CYS A 138 1.27 0.09 -15.03
N GLN A 139 1.47 -1.23 -14.92
CA GLN A 139 1.76 -2.10 -16.06
C GLN A 139 0.68 -2.06 -17.15
N GLN A 140 -0.60 -1.88 -16.79
CA GLN A 140 -1.67 -1.72 -17.77
C GLN A 140 -1.50 -0.45 -18.61
N ARG A 141 -0.98 0.62 -18.00
CA ARG A 141 -0.65 1.88 -18.67
C ARG A 141 0.60 1.72 -19.56
N GLY A 142 1.63 1.03 -19.08
CA GLY A 142 2.88 0.81 -19.84
C GLY A 142 2.75 -0.15 -21.02
N VAL A 143 2.06 -1.29 -20.84
CA VAL A 143 2.09 -2.42 -21.79
C VAL A 143 1.19 -2.22 -23.01
N LYS A 144 0.03 -1.54 -22.88
CA LYS A 144 -0.96 -1.43 -23.98
C LYS A 144 -1.21 -0.01 -24.49
N LYS A 145 -0.67 1.01 -23.84
CA LYS A 145 -1.00 2.42 -24.12
C LYS A 145 0.22 3.30 -24.42
N GLY A 146 1.44 2.80 -24.28
CA GLY A 146 2.67 3.58 -24.56
C GLY A 146 2.67 4.93 -23.82
N LEU A 147 2.68 6.03 -24.57
CA LEU A 147 2.67 7.41 -24.04
C LEU A 147 1.31 7.86 -23.46
N ASN A 148 0.24 7.09 -23.63
CA ASN A 148 -1.08 7.45 -23.10
C ASN A 148 -1.23 7.01 -21.64
N THR A 149 -0.70 7.85 -20.74
CA THR A 149 -0.66 7.66 -19.28
C THR A 149 -2.02 7.85 -18.59
N LYS A 150 -3.04 8.34 -19.31
CA LYS A 150 -4.41 8.60 -18.81
C LYS A 150 -5.46 8.06 -19.79
N PRO A 151 -5.62 6.72 -19.89
CA PRO A 151 -6.60 6.13 -20.80
C PRO A 151 -8.03 6.49 -20.38
N THR A 152 -8.92 6.70 -21.36
CA THR A 152 -10.36 6.84 -21.10
C THR A 152 -11.00 5.48 -20.72
N ILE A 153 -12.22 5.48 -20.20
CA ILE A 153 -12.91 4.24 -19.82
C ILE A 153 -13.10 3.27 -21.00
N GLN A 154 -13.44 3.80 -22.19
CA GLN A 154 -13.56 3.04 -23.45
C GLN A 154 -12.23 2.43 -23.89
N GLN A 155 -11.14 3.11 -23.56
CA GLN A 155 -9.78 2.68 -23.82
C GLN A 155 -9.32 1.63 -22.80
N TYR A 156 -9.79 1.73 -21.56
CA TYR A 156 -9.40 0.91 -20.44
C TYR A 156 -10.07 -0.49 -20.47
N GLY A 157 -11.39 -0.54 -20.67
CA GLY A 157 -12.16 -1.79 -20.64
C GLY A 157 -11.59 -2.91 -21.52
N PRO A 158 -11.35 -2.68 -22.83
CA PRO A 158 -10.74 -3.68 -23.70
C PRO A 158 -9.32 -4.11 -23.28
N SER A 159 -8.56 -3.21 -22.64
CA SER A 159 -7.20 -3.50 -22.17
C SER A 159 -7.21 -4.50 -21.01
N VAL A 160 -8.14 -4.31 -20.06
CA VAL A 160 -8.37 -5.24 -18.94
C VAL A 160 -8.84 -6.59 -19.44
N SER A 161 -9.87 -6.63 -20.30
CA SER A 161 -10.35 -7.89 -20.87
C SER A 161 -9.24 -8.65 -21.57
N SER A 162 -8.40 -7.95 -22.34
CA SER A 162 -7.26 -8.57 -23.00
C SER A 162 -6.16 -9.03 -22.01
N ILE A 163 -5.96 -8.38 -20.85
CA ILE A 163 -5.06 -8.90 -19.81
C ILE A 163 -5.64 -10.17 -19.20
N CYS A 164 -6.92 -10.16 -18.81
CA CYS A 164 -7.60 -11.33 -18.26
C CYS A 164 -7.53 -12.53 -19.22
N LEU A 165 -7.71 -12.28 -20.53
CA LEU A 165 -7.64 -13.30 -21.58
C LEU A 165 -6.21 -13.75 -21.94
N GLN A 166 -5.20 -12.88 -21.80
CA GLN A 166 -3.80 -13.22 -22.08
C GLN A 166 -3.14 -13.91 -20.87
N GLN A 167 -3.47 -13.52 -19.63
CA GLN A 167 -2.98 -14.21 -18.43
C GLN A 167 -3.57 -15.62 -18.27
N THR A 168 -4.66 -15.93 -18.97
CA THR A 168 -5.22 -17.29 -19.08
C THR A 168 -4.58 -18.13 -20.18
N THR A 169 -3.63 -17.61 -20.98
CA THR A 169 -2.82 -18.50 -21.83
C THR A 169 -1.87 -19.30 -20.94
N VAL A 170 -2.29 -20.55 -20.69
CA VAL A 170 -1.55 -21.59 -19.99
C VAL A 170 -0.10 -21.58 -20.47
N SER A 171 0.83 -21.32 -19.55
CA SER A 171 2.26 -21.56 -19.78
C SER A 171 2.43 -23.01 -20.28
N SER A 172 3.26 -23.22 -21.31
CA SER A 172 3.60 -24.56 -21.80
C SER A 172 4.31 -25.44 -20.75
N LYS A 173 4.58 -24.90 -19.54
CA LYS A 173 5.08 -25.61 -18.37
C LYS A 173 4.01 -25.91 -17.31
N SER A 174 2.74 -26.05 -17.70
CA SER A 174 1.70 -26.57 -16.80
C SER A 174 1.92 -28.08 -16.58
N ASN A 175 1.99 -28.52 -15.31
CA ASN A 175 2.15 -29.93 -14.91
C ASN A 175 0.90 -30.80 -15.16
N SER A 176 -0.02 -30.36 -16.01
CA SER A 176 -1.19 -31.13 -16.42
C SER A 176 -0.81 -32.02 -17.61
N ILE A 177 -0.96 -33.33 -17.44
CA ILE A 177 -0.70 -34.40 -18.44
C ILE A 177 -1.44 -34.20 -19.78
N VAL A 178 -2.40 -33.28 -19.83
CA VAL A 178 -3.18 -32.94 -21.03
C VAL A 178 -2.73 -31.61 -21.61
N LYS A 179 -2.32 -31.62 -22.89
CA LYS A 179 -2.04 -30.40 -23.67
C LYS A 179 -3.29 -29.53 -23.75
N ALA A 180 -3.28 -28.35 -23.16
CA ALA A 180 -4.31 -27.34 -23.39
C ALA A 180 -4.19 -26.75 -24.80
N SER A 181 -5.29 -26.69 -25.54
CA SER A 181 -5.37 -26.04 -26.85
C SER A 181 -5.37 -24.52 -26.71
N PHE A 182 -4.63 -23.82 -27.57
CA PHE A 182 -4.59 -22.36 -27.61
C PHE A 182 -5.98 -21.78 -27.92
N PHE A 183 -6.46 -20.87 -27.06
CA PHE A 183 -7.58 -20.00 -27.39
C PHE A 183 -7.02 -18.66 -27.89
N THR A 184 -7.16 -18.40 -29.19
CA THR A 184 -6.77 -17.12 -29.79
C THR A 184 -7.97 -16.18 -29.77
N ALA A 185 -8.07 -15.32 -28.76
CA ALA A 185 -9.01 -14.21 -28.77
C ALA A 185 -8.40 -13.03 -29.54
N THR A 186 -8.74 -12.87 -30.81
CA THR A 186 -8.42 -11.66 -31.57
C THR A 186 -9.37 -10.55 -31.11
N VAL A 187 -8.89 -9.65 -30.25
CA VAL A 187 -9.63 -8.42 -29.95
C VAL A 187 -9.28 -7.41 -31.06
N PRO A 188 -10.23 -6.95 -31.89
CA PRO A 188 -9.96 -5.91 -32.88
C PRO A 188 -9.75 -4.59 -32.14
N CYS A 189 -8.52 -4.34 -31.69
CA CYS A 189 -8.15 -3.02 -31.21
C CYS A 189 -7.68 -2.22 -32.43
N ALA A 190 -8.52 -1.32 -32.92
CA ALA A 190 -8.09 -0.35 -33.92
C ALA A 190 -6.97 0.50 -33.30
N LEU A 191 -5.72 0.16 -33.62
CA LEU A 191 -4.58 1.04 -33.42
C LEU A 191 -4.76 2.21 -34.38
N ASN A 192 -5.41 3.28 -33.94
CA ASN A 192 -5.36 4.57 -34.62
C ASN A 192 -3.95 5.16 -34.47
N ALA A 193 -2.94 4.49 -35.01
CA ALA A 193 -1.64 5.05 -35.27
C ALA A 193 -1.71 5.68 -36.66
N LYS A 194 -1.98 6.98 -36.73
CA LYS A 194 -1.73 7.73 -37.96
C LYS A 194 -0.21 7.77 -38.18
N SER A 195 0.34 6.77 -38.85
CA SER A 195 1.66 6.93 -39.48
C SER A 195 1.45 7.82 -40.70
N LYS A 196 1.98 9.04 -40.69
CA LYS A 196 2.14 9.82 -41.92
C LYS A 196 3.11 9.06 -42.82
N SER A 197 2.61 8.29 -43.78
CA SER A 197 3.41 7.82 -44.90
C SER A 197 3.67 9.02 -45.81
N GLY A 198 4.90 9.53 -45.78
CA GLY A 198 5.36 10.51 -46.76
C GLY A 198 5.34 9.86 -48.14
N SER A 199 4.41 10.30 -48.99
CA SER A 199 4.40 9.97 -50.41
C SER A 199 5.55 10.73 -51.07
N LYS A 200 6.59 10.01 -51.51
CA LYS A 200 7.55 10.53 -52.48
C LYS A 200 6.99 10.29 -53.87
N THR A 201 6.69 11.36 -54.58
CA THR A 201 6.70 11.46 -56.04
C THR A 201 7.33 12.79 -56.38
#